data_AF-A0A171DQ41-F1
#
_entry.id   AF-A0A171DQ41-F1
#
_cell.length_a   1.000
_cell.length_b   1.000
_cell.length_c   1.000
_cell.angle_alpha   90.00
_cell.angle_beta   90.00
_cell.angle_gamma   90.00
#
_symmetry.space_group_name_H-M   'P 1'
#
loop_
_entity.id
_entity.type
_entity.pdbx_description
1 polymer ?
#
loop_
_entity_poly.entity_id
_entity_poly.type
_entity_poly.pdbx_seq_one_letter_code
_entity_poly.pdbx_strand_id
1 'polypeptide(L)' 'MTIELNNTVRAEALALAPVSASVLLDREDADAMISQAIVLHGGEEGCAAALAQEFGEHPELVVQRMRWASSIVGRLYG' A
#
# COMPACT_ATOMS: atom_id res chain seq x y z
N MET A 1 -14.34 3.00 14.03
CA MET A 1 -13.11 3.64 14.52
C MET A 1 -12.27 3.93 13.29
N THR A 2 -12.42 5.12 12.73
CA THR A 2 -11.69 5.54 11.52
C THR A 2 -10.31 5.95 11.97
N ILE A 3 -9.33 5.07 11.78
CA ILE A 3 -7.94 5.43 11.98
C ILE A 3 -7.60 6.39 10.84
N GLU A 4 -7.22 7.62 11.18
CA GLU A 4 -6.58 8.53 10.24
C GLU A 4 -5.23 7.92 9.86
N LEU A 5 -5.22 7.06 8.84
CA LEU A 5 -3.98 6.54 8.28
C LEU A 5 -3.17 7.70 7.72
N ASN A 6 -1.85 7.68 7.94
CA ASN A 6 -0.95 8.58 7.23
C ASN A 6 -0.64 8.04 5.81
N ASN A 7 -0.12 8.90 4.94
CA ASN A 7 0.16 8.52 3.55
C ASN A 7 1.26 7.46 3.40
N THR A 8 2.15 7.31 4.39
CA THR A 8 3.13 6.22 4.41
C THR A 8 2.41 4.88 4.56
N VAL A 9 1.54 4.72 5.57
CA VAL A 9 0.80 3.47 5.79
C VAL A 9 -0.11 3.15 4.59
N ARG A 10 -0.76 4.16 4.00
CA ARG A 10 -1.54 3.95 2.76
C ARG A 10 -0.68 3.39 1.63
N ALA A 11 0.53 3.92 1.45
CA ALA A 11 1.43 3.49 0.38
C ALA A 11 1.98 2.08 0.64
N GLU A 12 2.34 1.76 1.89
CA GLU A 12 2.82 0.43 2.29
C GLU A 12 1.74 -0.64 2.05
N ALA A 13 0.52 -0.39 2.54
CA ALA A 13 -0.61 -1.28 2.35
C ALA A 13 -0.94 -1.46 0.85
N LEU A 14 -0.97 -0.36 0.08
CA LEU A 14 -1.28 -0.42 -1.34
C LEU A 14 -0.18 -1.12 -2.15
N ALA A 15 1.09 -0.99 -1.77
CA ALA A 15 2.19 -1.70 -2.43
C ALA A 15 2.10 -3.23 -2.29
N LEU A 16 1.51 -3.71 -1.20
CA LEU A 16 1.26 -5.13 -0.92
C LEU A 16 -0.07 -5.63 -1.52
N ALA A 17 -0.97 -4.73 -1.92
CA ALA A 17 -2.27 -5.11 -2.47
C ALA A 17 -2.12 -5.85 -3.83
N PRO A 18 -2.91 -6.90 -4.09
CA PRO A 18 -2.83 -7.70 -5.32
C PRO A 18 -3.51 -7.00 -6.51
N VAL A 19 -3.18 -5.73 -6.75
CA VAL A 19 -3.70 -4.90 -7.85
C VAL A 19 -2.59 -4.63 -8.88
N SER A 20 -2.95 -4.58 -10.16
CA SER A 20 -1.98 -4.21 -11.20
C SER A 20 -1.60 -2.74 -11.11
N ALA A 21 -0.31 -2.43 -11.23
CA ALA A 21 0.17 -1.05 -11.30
C ALA A 21 -0.32 -0.27 -12.53
N SER A 22 -0.90 -0.97 -13.53
CA SER A 22 -1.51 -0.37 -14.72
C SER A 22 -2.94 0.13 -14.50
N VAL A 23 -3.56 -0.19 -13.36
CA VAL A 23 -4.95 0.20 -13.07
C VAL A 23 -4.97 1.63 -12.53
N LEU A 24 -5.93 2.40 -13.02
CA LEU A 24 -6.18 3.76 -12.56
C LEU A 24 -7.19 3.68 -11.42
N LEU A 25 -6.70 3.78 -10.19
CA LEU A 25 -7.55 3.75 -8.99
C LEU A 25 -8.17 5.13 -8.75
N ASP A 26 -9.46 5.13 -8.39
CA ASP A 26 -10.07 6.24 -7.68
C ASP A 26 -9.91 6.07 -6.16
N ARG A 27 -10.48 7.00 -5.38
CA ARG A 27 -10.32 6.99 -3.92
C ARG A 27 -11.09 5.84 -3.26
N GLU A 28 -12.25 5.45 -3.78
CA GLU A 28 -13.06 4.38 -3.20
C GLU A 28 -12.38 3.02 -3.39
N ASP A 29 -11.90 2.74 -4.60
CA ASP A 29 -11.15 1.52 -4.89
C ASP A 29 -9.86 1.46 -4.06
N ALA A 30 -9.14 2.58 -3.94
CA ALA A 30 -7.92 2.65 -3.14
C ALA A 30 -8.19 2.40 -1.65
N ASP A 31 -9.25 2.98 -1.08
CA ASP A 31 -9.63 2.77 0.32
C ASP A 31 -9.97 1.30 0.59
N ALA A 32 -10.68 0.65 -0.34
CA ALA A 32 -11.01 -0.78 -0.23
C ALA A 32 -9.76 -1.67 -0.26
N MET A 33 -8.84 -1.41 -1.19
CA MET A 33 -7.59 -2.18 -1.31
C MET A 33 -6.68 -1.99 -0.10
N ILE A 34 -6.51 -0.74 0.36
CA ILE A 34 -5.72 -0.41 1.56
C ILE A 34 -6.31 -1.11 2.78
N SER A 35 -7.62 -1.04 2.98
CA SER A 35 -8.29 -1.69 4.11
C SER A 35 -8.13 -3.21 4.07
N GLN A 36 -8.26 -3.82 2.90
CA GLN A 36 -8.05 -5.26 2.73
C GLN A 36 -6.61 -5.67 3.07
N ALA A 37 -5.61 -4.94 2.57
CA ALA A 37 -4.20 -5.23 2.84
C ALA A 37 -3.88 -5.10 4.34
N ILE A 38 -4.37 -4.05 5.01
CA ILE A 38 -4.19 -3.88 6.46
C ILE A 38 -4.77 -5.06 7.23
N VAL A 39 -5.99 -5.51 6.90
CA VAL A 39 -6.59 -6.68 7.56
C VAL A 39 -5.78 -7.95 7.28
N LEU A 40 -5.37 -8.16 6.03
CA LEU A 40 -4.63 -9.37 5.61
C LEU A 40 -3.28 -9.49 6.31
N HIS A 41 -2.58 -8.38 6.50
CA HIS A 41 -1.25 -8.37 7.09
C HIS A 41 -1.25 -8.19 8.62
N GLY A 42 -2.43 -8.04 9.25
CA GLY A 42 -2.54 -7.95 10.71
C GLY A 42 -2.34 -6.54 11.27
N GLY A 43 -2.69 -5.51 10.51
CA GLY A 43 -2.58 -4.10 10.90
C GLY A 43 -1.46 -3.36 10.16
N GLU A 44 -1.27 -2.10 10.54
CA GLU A 44 -0.27 -1.20 9.95
C GLU A 44 1.16 -1.73 10.15
N GLU A 45 1.48 -2.18 11.37
CA GLU A 45 2.77 -2.80 11.69
C GLU A 45 3.01 -4.07 10.87
N GLY A 46 1.94 -4.82 10.60
CA GLY A 46 1.99 -6.01 9.76
C GLY A 46 2.30 -5.70 8.31
N CYS A 47 1.70 -4.64 7.74
CA CYS A 47 2.07 -4.14 6.42
C CYS A 47 3.54 -3.69 6.38
N ALA A 48 4.01 -2.94 7.39
CA ALA A 48 5.40 -2.51 7.46
C ALA A 48 6.37 -3.70 7.53
N ALA A 49 6.06 -4.73 8.34
CA ALA A 49 6.87 -5.94 8.45
C ALA A 49 6.89 -6.76 7.15
N ALA A 50 5.73 -6.94 6.51
CA ALA A 50 5.63 -7.65 5.24
C ALA A 50 6.41 -6.93 4.13
N LEU A 51 6.29 -5.60 4.07
CA LEU A 51 7.04 -4.81 3.12
C LEU A 51 8.55 -4.89 3.38
N ALA A 52 8.99 -4.84 4.64
CA ALA A 52 10.39 -5.00 5.00
C ALA A 52 10.95 -6.37 4.57
N GLN A 53 10.16 -7.44 4.70
CA GLN A 53 10.52 -8.78 4.21
C GLN A 53 10.70 -8.76 2.68
N GLU A 54 9.75 -8.19 1.94
CA GLU A 54 9.83 -8.07 0.48
C GLU A 54 11.03 -7.21 0.03
N PHE A 55 11.42 -6.19 0.79
CA PHE A 55 12.65 -5.44 0.54
C PHE A 55 13.91 -6.28 0.74
N GLY A 56 13.90 -7.26 1.64
CA GLY A 56 15.00 -8.20 1.82
C GLY A 56 15.08 -9.26 0.71
N GLU A 57 13.94 -9.75 0.25
CA GLU A 57 13.87 -10.84 -0.74
C GLU A 57 13.95 -10.33 -2.18
N HIS A 58 13.21 -9.26 -2.48
CA HIS A 58 12.95 -8.77 -3.83
C HIS A 58 12.99 -7.23 -3.90
N PRO A 59 14.13 -6.60 -3.56
CA PRO A 59 14.25 -5.14 -3.46
C PRO A 59 13.82 -4.41 -4.74
N GLU A 60 14.20 -4.93 -5.91
CA GLU A 60 13.90 -4.30 -7.20
C GLU A 60 12.39 -4.26 -7.50
N LEU A 61 11.67 -5.31 -7.11
CA LEU A 61 10.24 -5.43 -7.33
C LEU A 61 9.47 -4.54 -6.36
N VAL A 62 9.82 -4.57 -5.07
CA VAL A 62 9.12 -3.79 -4.06
C VAL A 62 9.40 -2.29 -4.20
N VAL A 63 10.58 -1.88 -4.66
CA VAL A 63 10.87 -0.46 -4.97
C VAL A 63 9.94 0.05 -6.07
N GLN A 64 9.73 -0.73 -7.14
CA GLN A 64 8.82 -0.36 -8.21
C GLN A 64 7.37 -0.28 -7.70
N ARG A 65 6.95 -1.24 -6.88
CA ARG A 65 5.63 -1.24 -6.24
C ARG A 65 5.42 -0.02 -5.34
N MET A 66 6.40 0.30 -4.48
CA MET A 66 6.33 1.46 -3.59
C MET A 66 6.27 2.78 -4.35
N ARG A 67 7.07 2.95 -5.42
CA ARG A 67 7.00 4.15 -6.27
C ARG A 67 5.61 4.35 -6.87
N TRP A 68 5.02 3.27 -7.39
CA TRP A 68 3.66 3.31 -7.90
C TRP A 68 2.64 3.65 -6.79
N ALA A 69 2.69 2.95 -5.65
CA ALA A 69 1.77 3.17 -4.54
C ALA A 69 1.87 4.60 -3.98
N SER A 70 3.08 5.13 -3.76
CA SER A 70 3.28 6.52 -3.34
C SER A 70 2.73 7.52 -4.35
N SER A 71 2.85 7.26 -5.67
CA SER A 71 2.27 8.12 -6.69
C SER A 71 0.74 8.12 -6.66
N ILE A 72 0.11 6.96 -6.45
CA ILE A 72 -1.34 6.87 -6.32
C ILE A 72 -1.80 7.59 -5.04
N VAL A 73 -1.13 7.33 -3.92
CA VAL A 73 -1.49 7.95 -2.64
C VAL A 73 -1.32 9.47 -2.69
N GLY A 74 -0.22 9.98 -3.26
CA GLY A 74 -0.03 11.42 -3.44
C GLY A 74 -1.11 12.07 -4.32
N ARG A 75 -1.57 11.35 -5.36
CA ARG A 75 -2.66 11.83 -6.24
C ARG A 75 -4.02 11.82 -5.55
N LEU A 76 -4.29 10.82 -4.71
CA LEU A 76 -5.62 10.58 -4.14
C LEU A 76 -5.80 11.14 -2.72
N TYR A 77 -4.73 11.39 -1.96
CA TYR A 77 -4.80 11.83 -0.54
C TYR A 77 -3.83 12.97 -0.22
N GLY A 78 -3.21 13.57 -1.23
CA GLY A 78 -2.42 14.80 -1.13
C GLY A 78 -3.26 16.07 -1.17
#